data_AF-A0A514BVX9-F1
#
_entry.id   AF-A0A514BVX9-F1
#
_cell.length_a   1.000
_cell.length_b   1.000
_cell.length_c   1.000
_cell.angle_alpha   90.00
_cell.angle_beta   90.00
_cell.angle_gamma   90.00
#
_symmetry.space_group_name_H-M   'P 1'
#
loop_
_entity.id
_entity.type
_entity.pdbx_description
1 polymer ?
#
loop_
_entity_poly.entity_id
_entity_poly.type
_entity_poly.pdbx_seq_one_letter_code
_entity_poly.pdbx_strand_id
1 'polypeptide(L)'
;MRTLLLLACLLCTSPALAAGQAENLEAGFDPAVMTEGFLAAHPDLRWRGEGLHAYGQANYELAMTRLKRAARYADKPSQAMIAEMYWNGIGVPQDRALGYVWMDIAAERHYHDFLVRREIYWDALSEHERAAAVERGQAVLAEYGDDVAKPRLERVLRRERRRMTGSRTGFTGFLTIVPNTGPMSDMGMTLRGDQYYAKKYWEPEYYWAMQDILWKAPLEGRVDIGDVEKLDEPLDP
;
A
#
# COMPACT_ATOMS: atom_id res chain seq x y z
N MET A 1 -12.45 -39.56 37.63
CA MET A 1 -13.02 -38.20 37.52
C MET A 1 -11.97 -37.33 36.86
N ARG A 2 -12.19 -36.94 35.59
CA ARG A 2 -11.23 -36.21 34.74
C ARG A 2 -11.35 -34.70 35.02
N THR A 3 -10.26 -34.08 35.45
CA THR A 3 -10.10 -32.62 35.52
C THR A 3 -9.76 -32.11 34.11
N LEU A 4 -10.61 -31.26 33.54
CA LEU A 4 -10.35 -30.53 32.30
C LEU A 4 -9.41 -29.35 32.60
N LEU A 5 -8.23 -29.34 31.96
CA LEU A 5 -7.42 -28.14 31.81
C LEU A 5 -7.73 -27.51 30.45
N LEU A 6 -8.37 -26.35 30.47
CA LEU A 6 -8.59 -25.48 29.31
C LEU A 6 -7.25 -24.80 28.97
N LEU A 7 -6.63 -25.19 27.87
CA LEU A 7 -5.51 -24.47 27.28
C LEU A 7 -6.09 -23.37 26.37
N ALA A 8 -6.08 -22.13 26.85
CA ALA A 8 -6.42 -20.96 26.05
C ALA A 8 -5.24 -20.65 25.11
N CYS A 9 -5.34 -21.03 23.84
CA CYS A 9 -4.42 -20.60 22.80
C CYS A 9 -4.67 -19.12 22.48
N LEU A 10 -3.87 -18.24 23.09
CA LEU A 10 -3.69 -16.88 22.59
C LEU A 10 -2.99 -16.96 21.23
N LEU A 11 -3.74 -16.75 20.15
CA LEU A 11 -3.20 -16.43 18.84
C LEU A 11 -2.58 -15.03 18.91
N CYS A 12 -1.34 -14.95 19.40
CA CYS A 12 -0.50 -13.80 19.19
C CYS A 12 -0.14 -13.75 17.71
N THR A 13 -0.87 -12.98 16.92
CA THR A 13 -0.41 -12.57 15.59
C THR A 13 0.84 -11.72 15.78
N SER A 14 2.00 -12.32 15.55
CA SER A 14 3.29 -11.67 15.74
C SER A 14 3.40 -10.39 14.89
N PRO A 15 3.87 -9.26 15.45
CA PRO A 15 4.07 -8.00 14.72
C PRO A 15 5.10 -8.09 13.58
N ALA A 16 5.85 -9.20 13.50
CA ALA A 16 6.82 -9.48 12.43
C ALA A 16 6.18 -9.56 11.03
N LEU A 17 4.91 -10.00 10.92
CA LEU A 17 4.22 -10.07 9.63
C LEU A 17 3.89 -8.66 9.07
N ALA A 18 3.69 -7.68 9.95
CA ALA A 18 3.45 -6.29 9.57
C ALA A 18 4.75 -5.55 9.18
N ALA A 19 5.87 -5.87 9.84
CA ALA A 19 7.19 -5.31 9.51
C ALA A 19 7.69 -5.81 8.14
N GLY A 20 7.55 -7.11 7.85
CA GLY A 20 7.91 -7.67 6.53
C GLY A 20 7.01 -7.20 5.39
N GLN A 21 5.77 -6.78 5.68
CA GLN A 21 4.88 -6.15 4.71
C GLN A 21 5.25 -4.69 4.42
N ALA A 22 5.91 -3.97 5.34
CA ALA A 22 6.28 -2.57 5.15
C ALA A 22 7.54 -2.38 4.27
N GLU A 23 8.48 -3.32 4.29
CA GLU A 23 9.75 -3.24 3.52
C GLU A 23 9.59 -3.41 2.01
N ASN A 24 8.43 -3.87 1.51
CA ASN A 24 8.24 -4.26 0.10
C ASN A 24 7.22 -3.40 -0.68
N LEU A 25 6.77 -2.25 -0.15
CA LEU A 25 5.65 -1.47 -0.74
C LEU A 25 6.10 -0.39 -1.75
N GLU A 26 7.40 -0.12 -1.88
CA GLU A 26 7.98 0.64 -3.01
C GLU A 26 8.51 -0.27 -4.14
N ALA A 27 8.36 -1.59 -3.99
CA ALA A 27 8.79 -2.56 -4.99
C ALA A 27 8.14 -2.26 -6.35
N GLY A 28 8.96 -2.14 -7.39
CA GLY A 28 8.50 -1.98 -8.77
C GLY A 28 8.72 -0.62 -9.43
N PHE A 29 9.13 0.40 -8.66
CA PHE A 29 9.64 1.65 -9.23
C PHE A 29 11.16 1.63 -9.28
N ASP A 30 11.73 2.28 -10.31
CA ASP A 30 13.18 2.46 -10.39
C ASP A 30 13.61 3.47 -9.31
N PRO A 31 14.45 3.09 -8.34
CA PRO A 31 14.88 4.01 -7.27
C PRO A 31 15.54 5.28 -7.81
N ALA A 32 16.14 5.21 -9.00
CA ALA A 32 16.75 6.38 -9.61
C ALA A 32 15.72 7.45 -9.99
N VAL A 33 14.50 7.07 -10.40
CA VAL A 33 13.48 8.08 -10.76
C VAL A 33 12.84 8.73 -9.55
N MET A 34 12.97 8.17 -8.34
CA MET A 34 12.35 8.62 -7.08
C MET A 34 13.00 9.87 -6.46
N THR A 35 13.23 10.88 -7.28
CA THR A 35 13.71 12.19 -6.84
C THR A 35 12.61 12.99 -6.14
N GLU A 36 12.96 14.05 -5.42
CA GLU A 36 11.98 14.96 -4.82
C GLU A 36 11.02 15.54 -5.87
N GLY A 37 11.53 15.91 -7.06
CA GLY A 37 10.70 16.43 -8.15
C GLY A 37 9.71 15.39 -8.67
N PHE A 38 10.11 14.12 -8.73
CA PHE A 38 9.23 13.02 -9.09
C PHE A 38 8.15 12.82 -8.03
N LEU A 39 8.52 12.72 -6.76
CA LEU A 39 7.59 12.52 -5.65
C LEU A 39 6.64 13.72 -5.44
N ALA A 40 7.06 14.93 -5.80
CA ALA A 40 6.18 16.09 -5.83
C ALA A 40 5.05 15.95 -6.88
N ALA A 41 5.34 15.28 -8.00
CA ALA A 41 4.38 14.97 -9.05
C ALA A 41 3.54 13.70 -8.78
N HIS A 42 3.98 12.85 -7.86
CA HIS A 42 3.33 11.60 -7.47
C HIS A 42 2.93 11.64 -5.99
N PRO A 43 1.89 12.42 -5.64
CA PRO A 43 1.48 12.60 -4.25
C PRO A 43 0.99 11.30 -3.60
N ASP A 44 0.46 10.35 -4.37
CA ASP A 44 0.15 9.00 -3.91
C ASP A 44 1.39 8.30 -3.34
N LEU A 45 2.48 8.25 -4.10
CA LEU A 45 3.73 7.62 -3.69
C LEU A 45 4.41 8.38 -2.55
N ARG A 46 4.49 9.71 -2.66
CA ARG A 46 5.12 10.55 -1.63
C ARG A 46 4.45 10.40 -0.28
N TRP A 47 3.13 10.56 -0.25
CA TRP A 47 2.39 10.46 1.01
C TRP A 47 2.36 9.03 1.56
N ARG A 48 2.41 8.00 0.69
CA ARG A 48 2.56 6.61 1.10
C ARG A 48 3.91 6.42 1.80
N GLY A 49 5.02 6.81 1.18
CA GLY A 49 6.36 6.70 1.76
C GLY A 49 6.47 7.42 3.09
N GLU A 50 6.01 8.68 3.18
CA GLU A 50 5.96 9.43 4.44
C GLU A 50 5.10 8.72 5.51
N GLY A 51 3.97 8.14 5.12
CA GLY A 51 3.07 7.43 6.03
C GLY A 51 3.65 6.12 6.57
N LEU A 52 4.28 5.32 5.70
CA LEU A 52 4.95 4.09 6.09
C LEU A 52 6.18 4.35 6.96
N HIS A 53 6.95 5.41 6.67
CA HIS A 53 8.06 5.83 7.52
C HIS A 53 7.59 6.21 8.92
N ALA A 54 6.53 7.04 9.01
CA ALA A 54 5.93 7.40 10.30
C ALA A 54 5.38 6.18 11.05
N TYR A 55 4.78 5.23 10.32
CA TYR A 55 4.29 3.97 10.89
C TYR A 55 5.43 3.14 11.49
N GLY A 56 6.54 2.98 10.77
CA GLY A 56 7.73 2.27 11.26
C GLY A 56 8.38 2.93 12.48
N GLN A 57 8.18 4.24 12.66
CA GLN A 57 8.59 4.99 13.84
C GLN A 57 7.55 4.98 14.98
N ALA A 58 6.48 4.19 14.85
CA ALA A 58 5.33 4.17 15.75
C ALA A 58 4.63 5.53 15.94
N ASN A 59 4.85 6.49 15.05
CA ASN A 59 4.10 7.74 15.00
C ASN A 59 2.81 7.54 14.21
N TYR A 60 1.89 6.78 14.80
CA TYR A 60 0.69 6.32 14.11
C TYR A 60 -0.30 7.43 13.75
N GLU A 61 -0.35 8.51 14.52
CA GLU A 61 -1.19 9.67 14.18
C GLU A 61 -0.72 10.33 12.87
N LEU A 62 0.61 10.54 12.75
CA LEU A 62 1.20 11.05 11.53
C LEU A 62 1.04 10.05 10.37
N ALA A 63 1.26 8.77 10.64
CA ALA A 63 1.07 7.70 9.65
C ALA A 63 -0.35 7.73 9.08
N MET A 64 -1.38 7.69 9.92
CA MET A 64 -2.78 7.78 9.52
C MET A 64 -3.06 9.04 8.68
N THR A 65 -2.50 10.18 9.10
CA THR A 65 -2.65 11.45 8.38
C THR A 65 -2.04 11.40 6.98
N ARG A 66 -0.84 10.83 6.84
CA ARG A 66 -0.11 10.73 5.57
C ARG A 66 -0.72 9.67 4.65
N LEU A 67 -1.05 8.50 5.17
CA LEU A 67 -1.74 7.45 4.42
C LEU A 67 -3.10 7.92 3.89
N LYS A 68 -3.89 8.69 4.67
CA LYS A 68 -5.14 9.29 4.17
C LYS A 68 -4.89 10.28 3.02
N ARG A 69 -3.78 11.02 3.03
CA ARG A 69 -3.41 11.89 1.90
C ARG A 69 -3.06 11.08 0.66
N ALA A 70 -2.35 9.95 0.80
CA ALA A 70 -2.08 9.03 -0.30
C ALA A 70 -3.37 8.40 -0.85
N ALA A 71 -4.25 7.94 0.04
CA ALA A 71 -5.54 7.33 -0.32
C ALA A 71 -6.44 8.30 -1.11
N ARG A 72 -6.38 9.61 -0.87
CA ARG A 72 -7.10 10.63 -1.69
C ARG A 72 -6.70 10.61 -3.17
N TYR A 73 -5.53 10.02 -3.49
CA TYR A 73 -4.99 9.82 -4.83
C TYR A 73 -5.06 8.35 -5.27
N ALA A 74 -5.97 7.56 -4.69
CA ALA A 74 -6.24 6.18 -5.07
C ALA A 74 -5.08 5.19 -4.86
N ASP A 75 -4.22 5.46 -3.87
CA ASP A 75 -3.17 4.52 -3.47
C ASP A 75 -3.79 3.34 -2.69
N LYS A 76 -3.95 2.19 -3.36
CA LYS A 76 -4.51 0.96 -2.76
C LYS A 76 -3.70 0.46 -1.55
N PRO A 77 -2.35 0.46 -1.57
CA PRO A 77 -1.56 0.05 -0.40
C PRO A 77 -1.83 0.90 0.84
N SER A 78 -1.95 2.22 0.69
CA SER A 78 -2.28 3.12 1.80
C SER A 78 -3.69 2.89 2.31
N GLN A 79 -4.65 2.60 1.42
CA GLN A 79 -6.01 2.21 1.83
C GLN A 79 -6.00 0.92 2.65
N ALA A 80 -5.24 -0.10 2.23
CA ALA A 80 -5.05 -1.34 2.98
C ALA A 80 -4.34 -1.12 4.33
N MET A 81 -3.35 -0.23 4.39
CA MET A 81 -2.69 0.11 5.66
C MET A 81 -3.64 0.84 6.63
N ILE A 82 -4.46 1.77 6.13
CA ILE A 82 -5.49 2.43 6.95
C ILE A 82 -6.49 1.40 7.48
N ALA A 83 -6.88 0.43 6.65
CA ALA A 83 -7.75 -0.67 7.05
C ALA A 83 -7.15 -1.49 8.20
N GLU A 84 -5.89 -1.89 8.07
CA GLU A 84 -5.15 -2.60 9.14
C GLU A 84 -5.08 -1.79 10.44
N MET A 85 -4.85 -0.47 10.33
CA MET A 85 -4.81 0.40 11.51
C MET A 85 -6.15 0.44 12.24
N TYR A 86 -7.28 0.56 11.53
CA TYR A 86 -8.61 0.52 12.14
C TYR A 86 -8.95 -0.88 12.65
N TRP A 87 -8.61 -1.93 11.89
CA TRP A 87 -8.91 -3.32 12.22
C TRP A 87 -8.23 -3.77 13.52
N ASN A 88 -6.98 -3.36 13.73
CA ASN A 88 -6.18 -3.75 14.89
C ASN A 88 -6.13 -2.68 16.00
N GLY A 89 -6.70 -1.49 15.77
CA GLY A 89 -6.63 -0.38 16.73
C GLY A 89 -5.23 0.23 16.87
N ILE A 90 -4.47 0.31 15.78
CA ILE A 90 -3.09 0.82 15.78
C ILE A 90 -3.13 2.34 15.61
N GLY A 91 -2.84 3.05 16.70
CA GLY A 91 -2.86 4.53 16.73
C GLY A 91 -4.25 5.17 16.68
N VAL A 92 -5.31 4.36 16.63
CA VAL A 92 -6.71 4.75 16.65
C VAL A 92 -7.50 3.72 17.47
N PRO A 93 -8.67 4.06 18.04
CA PRO A 93 -9.56 3.05 18.61
C PRO A 93 -9.90 1.98 17.56
N GLN A 94 -9.94 0.72 17.98
CA GLN A 94 -10.31 -0.38 17.11
C GLN A 94 -11.73 -0.17 16.56
N ASP A 95 -11.88 -0.25 15.24
CA ASP A 95 -13.13 -0.07 14.52
C ASP A 95 -13.11 -1.02 13.32
N ARG A 96 -13.55 -2.27 13.56
CA ARG A 96 -13.47 -3.34 12.56
C ARG A 96 -14.38 -3.08 11.36
N ALA A 97 -15.52 -2.44 11.58
CA ALA A 97 -16.42 -2.02 10.51
C ALA A 97 -15.71 -1.03 9.56
N LEU A 98 -15.04 -0.02 10.11
CA LEU A 98 -14.27 0.92 9.31
C LEU A 98 -13.02 0.27 8.69
N GLY A 99 -12.37 -0.65 9.39
CA GLY A 99 -11.29 -1.48 8.85
C GLY A 99 -11.71 -2.25 7.60
N TYR A 100 -12.88 -2.91 7.65
CA TYR A 100 -13.48 -3.55 6.46
C TYR A 100 -13.74 -2.57 5.34
N VAL A 101 -14.37 -1.42 5.61
CA VAL A 101 -14.66 -0.41 4.58
C VAL A 101 -13.39 0.02 3.83
N TRP A 102 -12.30 0.27 4.55
CA TRP A 102 -11.05 0.67 3.91
C TRP A 102 -10.41 -0.48 3.11
N MET A 103 -10.54 -1.73 3.56
CA MET A 103 -10.05 -2.90 2.83
C MET A 103 -10.90 -3.19 1.58
N ASP A 104 -12.21 -2.97 1.65
CA ASP A 104 -13.13 -3.05 0.51
C ASP A 104 -12.73 -2.06 -0.58
N ILE A 105 -12.43 -0.81 -0.21
CA ILE A 105 -11.91 0.20 -1.15
C ILE A 105 -10.53 -0.21 -1.69
N ALA A 106 -9.64 -0.75 -0.85
CA ALA A 106 -8.35 -1.25 -1.31
C ALA A 106 -8.50 -2.37 -2.37
N ALA A 107 -9.53 -3.21 -2.21
CA ALA A 107 -9.84 -4.35 -3.06
C ALA A 107 -10.57 -4.01 -4.37
N GLU A 108 -10.98 -2.76 -4.63
CA GLU A 108 -11.70 -2.35 -5.85
C GLU A 108 -11.00 -2.78 -7.17
N ARG A 109 -9.67 -2.92 -7.16
CA ARG A 109 -8.88 -3.34 -8.33
C ARG A 109 -8.65 -4.85 -8.41
N HIS A 110 -9.26 -5.63 -7.52
CA HIS A 110 -9.16 -7.08 -7.42
C HIS A 110 -7.73 -7.60 -7.29
N TYR A 111 -6.87 -6.85 -6.59
CA TYR A 111 -5.56 -7.36 -6.20
C TYR A 111 -5.78 -8.49 -5.20
N HIS A 112 -5.18 -9.65 -5.47
CA HIS A 112 -5.51 -10.90 -4.78
C HIS A 112 -5.44 -10.76 -3.26
N ASP A 113 -4.35 -10.20 -2.74
CA ASP A 113 -4.13 -10.06 -1.30
C ASP A 113 -5.16 -9.15 -0.62
N PHE A 114 -5.54 -8.04 -1.27
CA PHE A 114 -6.53 -7.11 -0.73
C PHE A 114 -7.93 -7.72 -0.78
N LEU A 115 -8.25 -8.45 -1.86
CA LEU A 115 -9.52 -9.15 -1.99
C LEU A 115 -9.63 -10.26 -0.94
N VAL A 116 -8.61 -11.10 -0.77
CA VAL A 116 -8.59 -12.14 0.27
C VAL A 116 -8.76 -11.53 1.65
N ARG A 117 -8.03 -10.45 1.95
CA ARG A 117 -8.10 -9.79 3.25
C ARG A 117 -9.45 -9.13 3.50
N ARG A 118 -10.09 -8.55 2.48
CA ARG A 118 -11.47 -8.06 2.53
C ARG A 118 -12.45 -9.18 2.92
N GLU A 119 -12.37 -10.34 2.28
CA GLU A 119 -13.24 -11.48 2.61
C GLU A 119 -13.03 -11.97 4.04
N ILE A 120 -11.76 -12.12 4.47
CA ILE A 120 -11.42 -12.46 5.86
C ILE A 120 -12.03 -11.46 6.84
N TYR A 121 -11.94 -10.17 6.54
CA TYR A 121 -12.52 -9.13 7.38
C TYR A 121 -14.05 -9.28 7.45
N TRP A 122 -14.71 -9.43 6.31
CA TRP A 122 -16.17 -9.57 6.24
C TRP A 122 -16.67 -10.77 7.05
N ASP A 123 -16.03 -11.92 6.89
CA ASP A 123 -16.39 -13.16 7.58
C ASP A 123 -16.24 -13.05 9.10
N ALA A 124 -15.28 -12.26 9.55
CA ALA A 124 -15.03 -12.05 10.96
C ALA A 124 -15.94 -10.97 11.60
N LEU A 125 -16.64 -10.15 10.81
CA LEU A 125 -17.56 -9.13 11.34
C LEU A 125 -18.87 -9.75 11.84
N SER A 126 -19.36 -9.23 12.97
CA SER A 126 -20.73 -9.44 13.43
C SER A 126 -21.75 -8.76 12.51
N GLU A 127 -23.02 -9.15 12.63
CA GLU A 127 -24.11 -8.52 11.87
C GLU A 127 -24.22 -7.01 12.12
N HIS A 128 -24.02 -6.58 13.36
CA HIS A 128 -24.01 -5.16 13.71
C HIS A 128 -22.85 -4.40 13.06
N GLU A 129 -21.64 -4.97 13.08
CA GLU A 129 -20.47 -4.36 12.43
C GLU A 129 -20.63 -4.32 10.90
N ARG A 130 -21.23 -5.36 10.29
CA ARG A 130 -21.54 -5.36 8.84
C ARG A 130 -22.54 -4.27 8.48
N ALA A 131 -23.60 -4.09 9.28
CA ALA A 131 -24.56 -3.01 9.09
C ALA A 131 -23.88 -1.63 9.18
N ALA A 132 -23.04 -1.42 10.20
CA ALA A 132 -22.27 -0.20 10.36
C ALA A 132 -21.28 0.04 9.21
N ALA A 133 -20.66 -1.01 8.68
CA ALA A 133 -19.76 -0.93 7.54
C ALA A 133 -20.50 -0.50 6.27
N VAL A 134 -21.68 -1.06 5.99
CA VAL A 134 -22.51 -0.67 4.84
C VAL A 134 -22.95 0.79 4.94
N GLU A 135 -23.41 1.23 6.12
CA GLU A 135 -23.86 2.59 6.36
C GLU A 135 -22.71 3.61 6.20
N ARG A 136 -21.60 3.38 6.90
CA ARG A 136 -20.47 4.32 6.93
C ARG A 136 -19.62 4.25 5.67
N GLY A 137 -19.63 3.11 4.98
CA GLY A 137 -18.87 2.84 3.76
C GLY A 137 -19.18 3.81 2.64
N GLN A 138 -20.44 4.24 2.51
CA GLN A 138 -20.88 5.17 1.46
C GLN A 138 -20.09 6.48 1.48
N ALA A 139 -19.87 7.06 2.66
CA ALA A 139 -19.14 8.31 2.79
C ALA A 139 -17.65 8.14 2.50
N VAL A 140 -17.06 6.99 2.86
CA VAL A 140 -15.64 6.71 2.59
C VAL A 140 -15.43 6.45 1.09
N LEU A 141 -16.30 5.64 0.47
CA LEU A 141 -16.28 5.36 -0.96
C LEU A 141 -16.43 6.65 -1.79
N ALA A 142 -17.35 7.53 -1.40
CA ALA A 142 -17.57 8.81 -2.08
C ALA A 142 -16.35 9.74 -2.06
N GLU A 143 -15.43 9.56 -1.11
CA GLU A 143 -14.22 10.38 -1.01
C GLU A 143 -12.98 9.68 -1.57
N TYR A 144 -12.85 8.37 -1.36
CA TYR A 144 -11.62 7.59 -1.58
C TYR A 144 -11.73 6.47 -2.62
N GLY A 145 -12.93 6.16 -3.09
CA GLY A 145 -13.14 5.19 -4.17
C GLY A 145 -12.44 5.60 -5.45
N ASP A 146 -12.02 4.62 -6.25
CA ASP A 146 -11.21 4.84 -7.45
C ASP A 146 -11.86 5.82 -8.44
N ASP A 147 -13.18 5.76 -8.62
CA ASP A 147 -13.94 6.65 -9.51
C ASP A 147 -13.77 8.14 -9.16
N VAL A 148 -13.51 8.45 -7.89
CA VAL A 148 -13.34 9.82 -7.40
C VAL A 148 -11.86 10.15 -7.22
N ALA A 149 -11.08 9.21 -6.67
CA ALA A 149 -9.71 9.43 -6.28
C ALA A 149 -8.74 9.37 -7.48
N LYS A 150 -8.94 8.47 -8.45
CA LYS A 150 -8.06 8.38 -9.64
C LYS A 150 -8.05 9.69 -10.43
N PRO A 151 -9.21 10.32 -10.77
CA PRO A 151 -9.20 11.62 -11.45
C PRO A 151 -8.43 12.73 -10.73
N ARG A 152 -8.22 12.66 -9.41
CA ARG A 152 -7.36 13.61 -8.70
C ARG A 152 -5.90 13.42 -9.08
N LEU A 153 -5.38 12.20 -9.01
CA LEU A 153 -4.00 11.91 -9.37
C LEU A 153 -3.75 12.20 -10.84
N GLU A 154 -4.66 11.79 -11.71
CA GLU A 154 -4.45 11.98 -13.14
C GLU A 154 -4.42 13.46 -13.55
N ARG A 155 -5.16 14.33 -12.85
CA ARG A 155 -5.05 15.79 -13.05
C ARG A 155 -3.67 16.31 -12.65
N VAL A 156 -3.09 15.78 -11.57
CA VAL A 156 -1.70 16.11 -11.17
C VAL A 156 -0.73 15.65 -12.24
N LEU A 157 -0.78 14.38 -12.66
CA LEU A 157 0.12 13.83 -13.69
C LEU A 157 0.02 14.60 -15.01
N ARG A 158 -1.20 14.88 -15.50
CA ARG A 158 -1.42 15.66 -16.72
C ARG A 158 -0.89 17.09 -16.59
N ARG A 159 -1.03 17.72 -15.41
CA ARG A 159 -0.50 19.07 -15.14
C ARG A 159 1.02 19.07 -15.14
N GLU A 160 1.65 18.15 -14.42
CA GLU A 160 3.11 18.10 -14.31
C GLU A 160 3.77 17.68 -15.63
N ARG A 161 3.16 16.76 -16.37
CA ARG A 161 3.59 16.43 -17.74
C ARG A 161 3.59 17.65 -18.68
N ARG A 162 2.68 18.61 -18.51
CA ARG A 162 2.67 19.88 -19.28
C ARG A 162 3.75 20.86 -18.85
N ARG A 163 4.30 20.70 -17.64
CA ARG A 163 5.37 21.53 -17.05
C ARG A 163 6.76 20.93 -17.22
N MET A 164 6.83 19.68 -17.68
CA MET A 164 8.05 18.95 -17.99
C MET A 164 9.02 19.75 -18.88
N THR A 165 10.28 19.76 -18.47
CA THR A 165 11.38 20.41 -19.20
C THR A 165 11.81 19.56 -20.40
N GLY A 166 11.85 20.16 -21.58
CA GLY A 166 12.11 19.50 -22.87
C GLY A 166 11.48 20.31 -24.01
N SER A 167 11.58 19.85 -25.26
CA SER A 167 10.83 20.52 -26.33
C SER A 167 9.33 20.50 -26.00
N ARG A 168 8.60 21.56 -26.36
CA ARG A 168 7.14 21.65 -26.15
C ARG A 168 6.34 20.55 -26.89
N THR A 169 7.03 19.73 -27.68
CA THR A 169 6.52 18.57 -28.42
C THR A 169 6.85 17.23 -27.74
N GLY A 170 7.52 17.22 -26.58
CA GLY A 170 7.80 16.00 -25.80
C GLY A 170 9.13 15.29 -26.10
N PHE A 171 10.01 15.87 -26.93
CA PHE A 171 11.35 15.34 -27.17
C PHE A 171 12.29 15.62 -26.00
N THR A 172 12.87 14.55 -25.42
CA THR A 172 13.79 14.53 -24.27
C THR A 172 15.18 13.99 -24.62
N GLY A 173 15.50 13.75 -25.91
CA GLY A 173 16.63 12.93 -26.34
C GLY A 173 18.03 13.37 -25.91
N PHE A 174 18.21 14.63 -25.48
CA PHE A 174 19.47 15.14 -24.93
C PHE A 174 19.37 15.60 -23.48
N LEU A 175 18.22 15.38 -22.82
CA LEU A 175 18.04 15.77 -21.44
C LEU A 175 18.73 14.74 -20.53
N THR A 176 19.71 15.21 -19.77
CA THR A 176 20.30 14.45 -18.66
C THR A 176 19.82 15.04 -17.35
N ILE A 177 19.29 14.20 -16.48
CA ILE A 177 18.85 14.55 -15.14
C ILE A 177 19.89 14.00 -14.17
N VAL A 178 20.36 14.87 -13.28
CA VAL A 178 21.24 14.51 -12.17
C VAL A 178 20.40 14.59 -10.90
N PRO A 179 20.00 13.45 -10.31
CA PRO A 179 19.28 13.43 -9.04
C PRO A 179 20.16 14.00 -7.93
N ASN A 180 19.74 15.11 -7.33
CA ASN A 180 20.37 15.63 -6.09
C ASN A 180 19.57 15.25 -4.84
N THR A 181 18.47 14.51 -5.01
CA THR A 181 17.57 14.04 -3.94
C THR A 181 17.02 12.65 -4.29
N GLY A 182 16.54 11.93 -3.29
CA GLY A 182 16.03 10.57 -3.42
C GLY A 182 17.07 9.49 -3.10
N PRO A 183 16.72 8.20 -3.16
CA PRO A 183 17.58 7.10 -2.69
C PRO A 183 18.93 6.99 -3.40
N MET A 184 19.04 7.55 -4.61
CA MET A 184 20.23 7.44 -5.46
C MET A 184 21.04 8.75 -5.56
N SER A 185 20.72 9.79 -4.78
CA SER A 185 21.33 11.13 -4.93
C SER A 185 22.85 11.14 -4.75
N ASP A 186 23.37 10.33 -3.83
CA ASP A 186 24.79 10.35 -3.47
C ASP A 186 25.63 9.38 -4.32
N MET A 187 25.01 8.71 -5.29
CA MET A 187 25.66 7.68 -6.11
C MET A 187 26.23 8.22 -7.44
N GLY A 188 26.19 9.54 -7.67
CA GLY A 188 26.72 10.14 -8.91
C GLY A 188 26.00 9.67 -10.19
N MET A 189 24.76 9.18 -10.04
CA MET A 189 23.99 8.61 -11.14
C MET A 189 23.43 9.70 -12.06
N THR A 190 23.32 9.39 -13.34
CA THR A 190 22.64 10.25 -14.33
C THR A 190 21.49 9.49 -14.97
N LEU A 191 20.38 10.18 -15.20
CA LEU A 191 19.19 9.65 -15.84
C LEU A 191 18.98 10.33 -17.18
N ARG A 192 18.64 9.54 -18.20
CA ARG A 192 18.16 10.12 -19.44
C ARG A 192 16.72 10.60 -19.26
N GLY A 193 16.37 11.68 -19.97
CA GLY A 193 15.02 12.24 -19.91
C GLY A 193 13.94 11.28 -20.39
N ASP A 194 14.21 10.37 -21.32
CA ASP A 194 13.26 9.33 -21.75
C ASP A 194 13.02 8.25 -20.69
N GLN A 195 13.99 8.00 -19.81
CA GLN A 195 13.83 7.10 -18.66
C GLN A 195 13.00 7.75 -17.56
N TYR A 196 13.39 8.98 -17.17
CA TYR A 196 12.70 9.72 -16.11
C TYR A 196 11.26 10.08 -16.51
N TYR A 197 11.04 10.49 -17.77
CA TYR A 197 9.73 10.84 -18.31
C TYR A 197 9.05 9.71 -19.08
N ALA A 198 9.41 8.46 -18.80
CA ALA A 198 8.77 7.30 -19.42
C ALA A 198 7.25 7.35 -19.21
N LYS A 199 6.48 6.94 -20.23
CA LYS A 199 5.00 7.00 -20.22
C LYS A 199 4.37 6.33 -19.00
N LYS A 200 4.95 5.19 -18.58
CA LYS A 200 4.53 4.43 -17.39
C LYS A 200 4.58 5.23 -16.08
N TYR A 201 5.28 6.36 -16.03
CA TYR A 201 5.30 7.24 -14.88
C TYR A 201 4.38 8.46 -15.05
N TRP A 202 4.27 9.03 -16.25
CA TRP A 202 3.65 10.35 -16.44
C TRP A 202 2.33 10.37 -17.20
N GLU A 203 1.96 9.25 -17.83
CA GLU A 203 0.70 9.12 -18.56
C GLU A 203 -0.29 8.25 -17.75
N PRO A 204 -1.45 8.79 -17.34
CA PRO A 204 -2.41 8.13 -16.46
C PRO A 204 -2.72 6.66 -16.78
N GLU A 205 -3.03 6.37 -18.04
CA GLU A 205 -3.36 5.02 -18.51
C GLU A 205 -2.22 4.03 -18.23
N TYR A 206 -1.00 4.40 -18.63
CA TYR A 206 0.18 3.57 -18.43
C TYR A 206 0.60 3.50 -16.96
N TYR A 207 0.38 4.57 -16.20
CA TYR A 207 0.67 4.63 -14.77
C TYR A 207 -0.19 3.64 -13.98
N TRP A 208 -1.50 3.64 -14.24
CA TRP A 208 -2.41 2.67 -13.61
C TRP A 208 -2.13 1.26 -14.06
N ALA A 209 -1.88 1.03 -15.36
CA ALA A 209 -1.52 -0.30 -15.87
C ALA A 209 -0.24 -0.83 -15.20
N MET A 210 0.76 0.03 -15.00
CA MET A 210 1.98 -0.34 -14.30
C MET A 210 1.70 -0.68 -12.83
N GLN A 211 0.94 0.15 -12.09
CA GLN A 211 0.56 -0.18 -10.72
C GLN A 211 -0.20 -1.51 -10.65
N ASP A 212 -1.16 -1.74 -11.54
CA ASP A 212 -1.90 -2.99 -11.62
C ASP A 212 -0.97 -4.20 -11.79
N ILE A 213 0.05 -4.11 -12.64
CA ILE A 213 1.06 -5.18 -12.81
C ILE A 213 1.80 -5.44 -11.49
N LEU A 214 2.24 -4.38 -10.81
CA LEU A 214 3.00 -4.49 -9.57
C LEU A 214 2.21 -5.16 -8.44
N TRP A 215 0.91 -4.88 -8.36
CA TRP A 215 0.06 -5.36 -7.26
C TRP A 215 -0.81 -6.58 -7.60
N LYS A 216 -0.94 -6.96 -8.88
CA LYS A 216 -1.56 -8.22 -9.31
C LYS A 216 -0.58 -9.38 -9.35
N ALA A 217 0.71 -9.11 -9.53
CA ALA A 217 1.71 -10.17 -9.47
C ALA A 217 1.61 -10.85 -8.09
N PRO A 218 1.47 -12.18 -8.02
CA PRO A 218 1.57 -12.86 -6.73
C PRO A 218 2.94 -12.49 -6.16
N LEU A 219 2.98 -11.95 -4.94
CA LEU A 219 4.22 -11.89 -4.19
C LEU A 219 4.74 -13.34 -4.18
N GLU A 220 5.87 -13.61 -4.84
CA GLU A 220 6.54 -14.91 -4.74
C GLU A 220 7.03 -15.07 -3.31
N GLY A 221 6.11 -15.42 -2.40
CA GLY A 221 6.40 -15.81 -1.05
C GLY A 221 7.13 -17.13 -1.14
N ARG A 222 8.45 -17.10 -1.05
CA ARG A 222 9.25 -18.30 -0.80
C ARG A 222 8.91 -18.76 0.61
N VAL A 223 7.88 -19.61 0.72
CA VAL A 223 7.59 -20.34 1.95
C VAL A 223 8.65 -21.43 2.07
N ASP A 224 9.70 -21.15 2.84
CA ASP A 224 10.64 -22.18 3.26
C ASP A 224 9.94 -23.01 4.34
N ILE A 225 9.26 -24.07 3.92
CA ILE A 225 8.76 -25.09 4.83
C ILE A 225 10.01 -25.84 5.27
N GLY A 226 10.57 -25.44 6.42
CA GLY A 226 11.66 -26.16 7.05
C GLY A 226 11.35 -27.66 7.14
N ASP A 227 12.40 -28.48 7.17
CA ASP A 227 12.27 -29.93 7.13
C ASP A 227 11.26 -30.46 8.16
N VAL A 228 10.48 -31.47 7.75
CA VAL A 228 9.44 -32.09 8.58
C VAL A 228 10.07 -32.67 9.84
N GLU A 229 9.83 -32.02 10.98
CA GLU A 229 10.16 -32.56 12.29
C GLU A 229 9.18 -33.70 12.61
N LYS A 230 9.67 -34.93 12.62
CA LYS A 230 8.92 -36.06 13.18
C LYS A 230 8.89 -35.90 14.69
N LEU A 231 7.71 -35.65 15.24
CA LEU A 231 7.47 -35.83 16.67
C LEU A 231 7.60 -37.32 16.98
N ASP A 232 8.60 -37.68 17.78
CA ASP A 232 8.70 -39.02 18.34
C ASP A 232 7.43 -39.32 19.15
N GLU A 233 6.84 -40.48 18.85
CA GLU A 233 5.64 -40.98 19.51
C GLU A 233 5.83 -40.97 21.04
N PRO A 234 4.83 -40.50 21.82
CA PRO A 234 4.93 -40.57 23.27
C PRO A 234 4.97 -42.04 23.68
N LEU A 235 6.00 -42.40 24.45
CA LEU A 235 6.03 -43.65 25.21
C LEU A 235 4.87 -43.59 26.21
N ASP A 236 3.80 -44.33 25.91
CA ASP A 236 2.68 -44.59 26.81
C ASP A 236 3.05 -45.76 27.76
N PRO A 237 2.44 -45.85 28.94
CA PRO A 237 2.82 -45.17 30.18
C PRO A 237 3.79 -45.95 31.10
#